data_AF-A0A5T1UQV1-F1
#
_entry.id   AF-A0A5T1UQV1-F1
#
_cell.length_a   1.000
_cell.length_b   1.000
_cell.length_c   1.000
_cell.angle_alpha   90.00
_cell.angle_beta   90.00
_cell.angle_gamma   90.00
#
_symmetry.space_group_name_H-M   'P 1'
#
loop_
_entity.id
_entity.type
_entity.pdbx_description
1 polymer ?
#
loop_
_entity_poly.entity_id
_entity_poly.type
_entity_poly.pdbx_seq_one_letter_code
_entity_poly.pdbx_strand_id
1 'polypeptide(L)'
;MFLYAYVYDDFKQVIDSGSLEVEHILPKQWQNANFNEWDEQSHFEYLENIGNKILLPKKSNIKCIDNFFAKKQIEYSNSNNANLKEVLDLSKRTKNIWTKEDIDNRAQAIYSKMVEFLQG
;
A
#
# COMPACT_ATOMS: atom_id res chain seq x y z
N MET A 1 -8.45 1.59 7.26
CA MET A 1 -7.98 1.44 5.86
C MET A 1 -9.13 1.30 4.87
N PHE A 2 -10.14 0.47 5.12
CA PHE A 2 -11.29 0.29 4.21
C PHE A 2 -12.05 1.59 3.86
N LEU A 3 -12.35 2.42 4.86
CA LEU A 3 -12.95 3.74 4.61
C LEU A 3 -12.12 4.58 3.63
N TYR A 4 -10.80 4.59 3.81
CA TYR A 4 -9.91 5.34 2.92
C TYR A 4 -9.90 4.78 1.50
N ALA A 5 -9.96 3.46 1.31
CA ALA A 5 -10.08 2.87 -0.02
C ALA A 5 -11.34 3.40 -0.73
N TYR A 6 -12.48 3.43 -0.03
CA TYR A 6 -13.72 4.02 -0.55
C TYR A 6 -13.59 5.51 -0.90
N VAL A 7 -13.01 6.30 0.02
CA VAL A 7 -12.75 7.73 -0.21
C VAL A 7 -11.82 7.92 -1.41
N TYR A 8 -10.80 7.09 -1.58
CA TYR A 8 -9.84 7.17 -2.68
C TYR A 8 -10.46 6.82 -4.04
N ASP A 9 -11.35 5.85 -4.05
CA ASP A 9 -12.15 5.46 -5.21
C ASP A 9 -13.25 6.47 -5.56
N ASP A 10 -13.37 7.56 -4.79
CA ASP A 10 -14.41 8.58 -4.94
C ASP A 10 -15.81 7.95 -4.95
N PHE A 11 -15.98 6.83 -4.22
CA PHE A 11 -17.19 5.99 -4.18
C PHE A 11 -17.69 5.50 -5.56
N LYS A 12 -16.84 5.53 -6.59
CA LYS A 12 -17.22 5.13 -7.97
C LYS A 12 -17.30 3.62 -8.15
N GLN A 13 -16.64 2.85 -7.29
CA GLN A 13 -16.53 1.40 -7.41
C GLN A 13 -16.96 0.72 -6.12
N VAL A 14 -17.61 -0.44 -6.25
CA VAL A 14 -17.95 -1.28 -5.11
C VAL A 14 -16.73 -2.09 -4.72
N ILE A 15 -16.26 -1.90 -3.48
CA ILE A 15 -15.15 -2.65 -2.91
C ILE A 15 -15.71 -3.71 -1.98
N ASP A 16 -15.60 -4.99 -2.36
CA ASP A 16 -15.95 -6.10 -1.48
C ASP A 16 -14.90 -6.24 -0.36
N SER A 17 -15.22 -5.79 0.86
CA SER A 17 -14.31 -5.90 2.02
C SER A 17 -14.07 -7.34 2.45
N GLY A 18 -15.00 -8.26 2.21
CA GLY A 18 -14.96 -9.59 2.82
C GLY A 18 -13.77 -10.44 2.38
N SER A 19 -13.16 -10.09 1.26
CA SER A 19 -12.05 -10.80 0.63
C SER A 19 -10.70 -10.06 0.69
N LEU A 20 -10.68 -8.85 1.26
CA LEU A 20 -9.49 -8.01 1.33
C LEU A 20 -8.75 -8.18 2.64
N GLU A 21 -7.43 -8.19 2.53
CA GLU A 21 -6.49 -8.24 3.65
C GLU A 21 -5.61 -6.99 3.65
N VAL A 22 -5.08 -6.62 4.82
CA VAL A 22 -4.04 -5.60 4.92
C VAL A 22 -2.76 -6.17 4.30
N GLU A 23 -2.23 -5.49 3.31
CA GLU A 23 -0.89 -5.75 2.78
C GLU A 23 0.06 -4.60 3.14
N HIS A 24 1.29 -4.98 3.49
CA HIS A 24 2.41 -4.07 3.70
C HIS A 24 3.11 -3.83 2.37
N ILE A 25 3.47 -2.60 2.05
CA ILE A 25 4.19 -2.31 0.80
C ILE A 25 5.66 -2.71 0.94
N LEU A 26 6.30 -2.37 2.06
CA LEU A 26 7.57 -2.99 2.47
C LEU A 26 7.41 -4.51 2.68
N PRO A 27 8.47 -5.31 2.49
CA PRO A 27 8.47 -6.70 2.93
C PRO A 27 8.13 -6.81 4.42
N LYS A 28 7.33 -7.81 4.82
CA LYS A 28 6.94 -7.99 6.22
C LYS A 28 8.13 -8.34 7.10
N GLN A 29 9.00 -9.23 6.61
CA GLN A 29 10.25 -9.56 7.28
C GLN A 29 11.38 -8.64 6.83
N TRP A 30 12.24 -8.26 7.76
CA TRP A 30 13.53 -7.66 7.41
C TRP A 30 14.39 -8.70 6.68
N GLN A 31 14.90 -8.35 5.50
CA GLN A 31 15.63 -9.29 4.63
C GLN A 31 17.14 -9.05 4.58
N ASN A 32 17.66 -8.14 5.42
CA ASN A 32 19.07 -7.74 5.39
C ASN A 32 19.57 -7.38 3.97
N ALA A 33 18.66 -6.89 3.13
CA ALA A 33 18.97 -6.45 1.79
C ALA A 33 19.42 -4.99 1.90
N ASN A 34 20.61 -4.69 1.39
CA ASN A 34 21.14 -3.33 1.30
C ASN A 34 20.36 -2.50 0.25
N PHE A 35 19.06 -2.27 0.45
CA PHE A 35 18.29 -1.35 -0.39
C PHE A 35 18.25 0.04 0.26
N ASN A 36 19.18 0.89 -0.15
CA ASN A 36 19.20 2.33 0.11
C ASN A 36 19.34 2.73 1.60
N GLU A 37 18.31 3.37 2.14
CA GLU A 37 18.24 4.13 3.40
C GLU A 37 17.61 3.33 4.56
N TRP A 38 17.38 2.04 4.33
CA TRP A 38 16.75 1.15 5.29
C TRP A 38 17.79 0.36 6.07
N ASP A 39 17.67 0.44 7.39
CA ASP A 39 18.26 -0.50 8.33
C ASP A 39 17.12 -1.27 9.01
N GLU A 40 17.48 -2.31 9.77
CA GLU A 40 16.51 -3.15 10.48
C GLU A 40 15.62 -2.33 11.41
N GLN A 41 16.22 -1.40 12.17
CA GLN A 41 15.48 -0.57 13.12
C GLN A 41 14.42 0.27 12.43
N SER A 42 14.81 1.03 11.41
CA SER A 42 13.89 1.92 10.69
C SER A 42 12.88 1.13 9.85
N HIS A 43 13.22 -0.05 9.34
CA HIS A 43 12.23 -0.95 8.73
C HIS A 43 11.13 -1.30 9.72
N PHE A 44 11.47 -1.73 10.93
CA PHE A 44 10.48 -2.05 11.97
C PHE A 44 9.64 -0.83 12.38
N GLU A 45 10.26 0.34 12.52
CA GLU A 45 9.56 1.59 12.87
C GLU A 45 8.51 1.99 11.81
N TYR A 46 8.83 1.82 10.53
CA TYR A 46 7.96 2.23 9.43
C TYR A 46 7.00 1.13 8.95
N LEU A 47 7.24 -0.14 9.31
CA LEU A 47 6.46 -1.28 8.82
C LEU A 47 4.97 -1.07 9.07
N GLU A 48 4.60 -0.63 10.27
CA GLU A 48 3.21 -0.48 10.67
C GLU A 48 2.60 0.90 10.34
N ASN A 49 3.33 1.79 9.68
CA ASN A 49 2.82 3.09 9.26
C ASN A 49 1.67 2.92 8.25
N ILE A 50 0.60 3.72 8.36
CA ILE A 50 -0.56 3.66 7.44
C ILE A 50 -0.16 3.95 5.98
N GLY A 51 0.85 4.81 5.77
CA GLY A 51 1.44 5.08 4.46
C GLY A 51 2.14 3.87 3.85
N ASN A 52 2.44 2.83 4.64
CA ASN A 52 3.00 1.56 4.18
C ASN A 52 1.95 0.45 3.99
N LYS A 53 0.65 0.73 4.14
CA LYS A 53 -0.39 -0.30 4.07
C LYS A 53 -1.43 -0.04 2.99
N ILE A 54 -1.88 -1.09 2.31
CA ILE A 54 -2.97 -1.08 1.32
C ILE A 54 -3.91 -2.26 1.54
N LEU A 55 -5.13 -2.17 1.03
CA LEU A 55 -6.01 -3.33 0.96
C LEU A 55 -5.76 -4.11 -0.32
N LEU A 56 -5.65 -5.43 -0.20
CA LEU A 56 -5.36 -6.31 -1.33
C LEU A 56 -6.12 -7.64 -1.19
N PRO A 57 -6.61 -8.25 -2.28
CA PRO A 57 -7.22 -9.57 -2.22
C PRO A 57 -6.22 -10.59 -1.70
N LYS A 58 -6.67 -11.52 -0.86
CA LYS A 58 -5.82 -12.56 -0.24
C LYS A 58 -4.87 -13.26 -1.22
N LYS A 59 -5.36 -13.62 -2.42
CA LYS A 59 -4.54 -14.29 -3.46
C LYS A 59 -3.36 -13.44 -3.92
N SER A 60 -3.54 -12.14 -4.03
CA SER A 60 -2.47 -11.20 -4.41
C SER A 60 -1.59 -10.86 -3.20
N ASN A 61 -2.16 -10.72 -2.00
CA ASN A 61 -1.42 -10.51 -0.75
C ASN A 61 -0.37 -11.61 -0.51
N ILE A 62 -0.74 -12.89 -0.66
CA ILE A 62 0.19 -14.02 -0.51
C ILE A 62 1.40 -13.92 -1.43
N LYS A 63 1.23 -13.41 -2.66
CA LYS A 63 2.33 -13.24 -3.62
C LYS A 63 3.20 -12.01 -3.32
N CYS A 64 2.68 -11.07 -2.53
CA CYS A 64 3.35 -9.82 -2.21
C CYS A 64 4.16 -9.93 -0.90
N ILE A 65 3.66 -10.59 0.15
CA ILE A 65 4.21 -10.63 1.53
C ILE A 65 5.69 -10.20 1.70
N ASP A 66 6.65 -11.00 1.23
CA ASP A 66 8.08 -10.76 1.43
C ASP A 66 8.80 -10.35 0.12
N ASN A 67 8.09 -9.77 -0.83
CA ASN A 67 8.69 -9.22 -2.04
C ASN A 67 8.97 -7.72 -1.91
N PHE A 68 10.03 -7.25 -2.57
CA PHE A 68 10.28 -5.81 -2.69
C PHE A 68 9.22 -5.13 -3.56
N PHE A 69 9.08 -3.81 -3.39
CA PHE A 69 8.06 -3.02 -4.07
C PHE A 69 8.04 -3.22 -5.59
N ALA A 70 9.21 -3.24 -6.25
CA ALA A 70 9.32 -3.49 -7.69
C ALA A 70 8.59 -4.78 -8.15
N LYS A 71 8.71 -5.88 -7.38
CA LYS A 71 8.00 -7.13 -7.66
C LYS A 71 6.52 -7.02 -7.32
N LYS A 72 6.18 -6.36 -6.21
CA LYS A 72 4.80 -6.11 -5.81
C LYS A 72 4.03 -5.30 -6.85
N GLN A 73 4.66 -4.31 -7.51
CA GLN A 73 4.04 -3.52 -8.58
C GLN A 73 3.53 -4.39 -9.74
N ILE A 74 4.27 -5.45 -10.09
CA ILE A 74 3.83 -6.40 -11.13
C ILE A 74 2.54 -7.10 -10.69
N GLU A 75 2.48 -7.62 -9.46
CA GLU A 75 1.26 -8.25 -8.94
C GLU A 75 0.12 -7.23 -8.74
N TYR A 76 0.42 -5.99 -8.35
CA TYR A 76 -0.58 -4.92 -8.20
C TYR A 76 -1.29 -4.62 -9.52
N SER A 77 -0.60 -4.76 -10.65
CA SER A 77 -1.19 -4.62 -12.00
C SER A 77 -2.11 -5.78 -12.43
N ASN A 78 -2.21 -6.84 -11.62
CA ASN A 78 -3.01 -8.02 -11.94
C ASN A 78 -4.52 -7.69 -11.98
N SER A 79 -5.26 -8.36 -12.86
CA SER A 79 -6.71 -8.18 -13.01
C SER A 79 -7.52 -8.47 -11.73
N ASN A 80 -6.98 -9.26 -10.79
CA ASN A 80 -7.58 -9.47 -9.47
C ASN A 80 -7.74 -8.15 -8.68
N ASN A 81 -6.97 -7.12 -9.00
CA ASN A 81 -6.96 -5.82 -8.33
C ASN A 81 -7.67 -4.73 -9.15
N ALA A 82 -8.36 -5.10 -10.23
CA ALA A 82 -8.93 -4.14 -11.19
C ALA A 82 -9.90 -3.12 -10.55
N ASN A 83 -10.51 -3.47 -9.42
CA ASN A 83 -11.45 -2.61 -8.71
C ASN A 83 -10.82 -1.82 -7.54
N LEU A 84 -9.49 -1.79 -7.45
CA LEU A 84 -8.76 -1.13 -6.37
C LEU A 84 -7.90 -0.03 -6.98
N LYS A 85 -8.47 1.16 -7.16
CA LYS A 85 -7.81 2.29 -7.85
C LYS A 85 -6.46 2.63 -7.22
N GLU A 86 -6.36 2.65 -5.90
CA GLU A 86 -5.10 2.91 -5.20
C GLU A 86 -4.01 1.87 -5.57
N VAL A 87 -4.36 0.59 -5.58
CA VAL A 87 -3.42 -0.50 -5.91
C VAL A 87 -2.94 -0.36 -7.35
N LEU A 88 -3.86 -0.05 -8.27
CA LEU A 88 -3.53 0.19 -9.68
C LEU A 88 -2.63 1.42 -9.86
N ASP A 89 -2.87 2.50 -9.12
CA ASP A 89 -2.01 3.69 -9.18
C ASP A 89 -0.59 3.39 -8.67
N LEU A 90 -0.46 2.60 -7.59
CA LEU A 90 0.84 2.13 -7.10
C LEU A 90 1.58 1.26 -8.13
N SER A 91 0.85 0.41 -8.87
CA SER A 91 1.42 -0.43 -9.93
C SER A 91 2.04 0.37 -11.08
N LYS A 92 1.54 1.59 -11.32
CA LYS A 92 1.96 2.47 -12.44
C LYS A 92 3.07 3.45 -12.04
N ARG A 93 3.44 3.51 -10.77
CA ARG A 93 4.52 4.39 -10.30
C ARG A 93 5.84 4.04 -11.01
N THR A 94 6.54 5.05 -11.49
CA THR A 94 7.85 4.89 -12.14
C THR A 94 8.95 4.50 -11.15
N LYS A 95 8.89 5.06 -9.92
CA LYS A 95 9.78 4.69 -8.82
C LYS A 95 9.41 3.29 -8.32
N ASN A 96 10.34 2.36 -8.45
CA ASN A 96 10.17 0.94 -8.09
C ASN A 96 10.70 0.58 -6.70
N ILE A 97 11.11 1.59 -5.93
CA ILE A 97 11.51 1.52 -4.53
C ILE A 97 10.45 2.21 -3.66
N TRP A 98 10.30 1.74 -2.42
CA TRP A 98 9.40 2.35 -1.43
C TRP A 98 10.24 2.94 -0.29
N THR A 99 10.28 4.27 -0.23
CA THR A 99 11.17 5.04 0.66
C THR A 99 10.45 5.53 1.91
N LYS A 100 11.19 5.99 2.91
CA LYS A 100 10.63 6.62 4.12
C LYS A 100 9.77 7.83 3.74
N GLU A 101 10.28 8.66 2.84
CA GLU A 101 9.57 9.81 2.27
C GLU A 101 8.25 9.40 1.58
N ASP A 102 8.24 8.29 0.82
CA ASP A 102 7.01 7.80 0.19
C ASP A 102 5.95 7.42 1.24
N ILE A 103 6.37 6.77 2.33
CA ILE A 103 5.49 6.37 3.42
C ILE A 103 4.95 7.60 4.14
N ASP A 104 5.79 8.54 4.50
CA ASP A 104 5.40 9.74 5.23
C ASP A 104 4.45 10.62 4.40
N ASN A 105 4.78 10.86 3.13
CA ASN A 105 3.93 11.61 2.22
C ASN A 105 2.58 10.92 1.99
N ARG A 106 2.57 9.59 1.83
CA ARG A 106 1.31 8.85 1.66
C ARG A 106 0.49 8.85 2.95
N ALA A 107 1.11 8.72 4.12
CA ALA A 107 0.43 8.81 5.40
C ALA A 107 -0.26 10.18 5.56
N GLN A 108 0.45 11.27 5.29
CA GLN A 108 -0.12 12.62 5.31
C GLN A 108 -1.29 12.76 4.34
N ALA A 109 -1.16 12.28 3.10
CA ALA A 109 -2.25 12.31 2.13
C ALA A 109 -3.48 11.51 2.59
N ILE A 110 -3.28 10.35 3.23
CA ILE A 110 -4.36 9.55 3.83
C ILE A 110 -5.07 10.35 4.92
N TYR A 111 -4.32 10.93 5.86
CA TYR A 111 -4.90 11.71 6.95
C TYR A 111 -5.66 12.93 6.44
N SER A 112 -5.08 13.72 5.53
CA SER A 112 -5.73 14.89 4.95
C SER A 112 -7.06 14.53 4.28
N LYS A 113 -7.08 13.49 3.44
CA LYS A 113 -8.32 13.04 2.79
C LYS A 113 -9.37 12.53 3.79
N MET A 114 -8.95 11.85 4.85
CA MET A 114 -9.88 11.42 5.90
C MET A 114 -10.48 12.61 6.65
N VAL A 115 -9.66 13.61 6.98
CA VAL A 115 -10.12 14.83 7.66
C VAL A 115 -11.09 15.61 6.76
N GLU A 116 -10.75 15.80 5.49
CA GLU A 116 -11.64 16.43 4.50
C GLU A 116 -12.98 15.69 4.40
N PHE A 117 -12.96 14.36 4.36
CA PHE A 117 -14.19 13.55 4.31
C PHE A 117 -15.05 13.70 5.57
N LEU A 118 -14.43 13.78 6.76
CA LEU A 118 -15.15 13.88 8.04
C LEU A 118 -15.66 15.30 8.34
N GLN A 119 -15.09 16.31 7.67
CA GLN A 119 -15.46 17.73 7.84
C GLN A 119 -16.40 18.24 6.73
N GLY A 120 -16.53 17.50 5.63
CA GLY A 120 -17.53 17.73 4.59
C GLY A 120 -18.95 17.36 5.03
#